data_AF-A0A2D9SS75-F1
#
_entry.id   AF-A0A2D9SS75-F1
#
_cell.length_a   1.000
_cell.length_b   1.000
_cell.length_c   1.000
_cell.angle_alpha   90.00
_cell.angle_beta   90.00
_cell.angle_gamma   90.00
#
_symmetry.space_group_name_H-M   'P 1'
#
loop_
_entity.id
_entity.type
_entity.pdbx_description
1 polymer ?
#
loop_
_entity_poly.entity_id
_entity_poly.type
_entity_poly.pdbx_seq_one_letter_code
_entity_poly.pdbx_strand_id
1 'polypeptide(L)'
;MESDNCLDERPGGANWHSFVEEPLVIDDESQQIWTHSADWLVVGFGGAGATAALRASQNGLAVIALDKADGGGATLASGGVFYAGGGTRIQQQLGEVDTPENMYNYLKLETGGIVSDETLMRFCQTSADNLDWLMQQGVKFGGPVWKEKTSYPNVDYFLYHSDNSLLPAYTKWASPAARGHRGVISKGRSAVDLGGSIYSPLQVQCRSRGVQIETKT
;
A
#
# COMPACT_ATOMS: atom_id res chain seq x y z
N MET A 1 -36.70 23.43 -18.48
CA MET A 1 -35.80 22.91 -19.54
C MET A 1 -34.46 23.59 -19.28
N GLU A 2 -33.78 23.16 -18.23
CA GLU A 2 -32.41 23.60 -17.95
C GLU A 2 -31.52 22.57 -18.63
N SER A 3 -30.80 23.01 -19.65
CA SER A 3 -29.78 22.22 -20.31
C SER A 3 -28.62 22.07 -19.34
N ASP A 4 -28.35 20.84 -18.90
CA ASP A 4 -27.08 20.44 -18.30
C ASP A 4 -25.95 20.86 -19.24
N ASN A 5 -25.30 21.99 -18.93
CA ASN A 5 -23.99 22.33 -19.47
C ASN A 5 -22.96 21.42 -18.78
N CYS A 6 -22.99 20.13 -19.12
CA CYS A 6 -21.94 19.20 -18.77
C CYS A 6 -20.72 19.60 -19.61
N LEU A 7 -19.79 20.32 -19.00
CA LEU A 7 -18.51 20.65 -19.62
C LEU A 7 -17.84 19.35 -20.07
N ASP A 8 -17.40 19.29 -21.32
CA ASP A 8 -16.80 18.08 -21.87
C ASP A 8 -15.42 17.85 -21.25
N GLU A 9 -15.39 17.06 -20.18
CA GLU A 9 -14.21 16.65 -19.41
C GLU A 9 -13.63 15.31 -19.91
N ARG A 10 -14.04 14.81 -21.09
CA ARG A 10 -13.44 13.60 -21.67
C ARG A 10 -12.00 13.89 -22.15
N PRO A 11 -11.11 12.88 -22.22
CA PRO A 11 -9.79 13.06 -22.79
C PRO A 11 -9.82 13.74 -24.16
N GLY A 12 -9.05 14.83 -24.31
CA GLY A 12 -9.04 15.64 -25.54
C GLY A 12 -10.15 16.70 -25.67
N GLY A 13 -11.12 16.76 -24.73
CA GLY A 13 -12.16 17.79 -24.67
C GLY A 13 -11.62 19.18 -24.35
N ALA A 14 -12.41 20.22 -24.65
CA ALA A 14 -11.99 21.62 -24.44
C ALA A 14 -11.66 21.97 -22.98
N ASN A 15 -12.19 21.20 -22.02
CA ASN A 15 -11.93 21.36 -20.59
C ASN A 15 -11.05 20.25 -20.01
N TRP A 16 -10.41 19.45 -20.88
CA TRP A 16 -9.46 18.42 -20.45
C TRP A 16 -8.08 19.02 -20.22
N HIS A 17 -7.65 19.05 -18.96
CA HIS A 17 -6.36 19.61 -18.56
C HIS A 17 -5.27 18.55 -18.31
N SER A 18 -5.59 17.27 -18.55
CA SER A 18 -4.64 16.17 -18.39
C SER A 18 -3.96 15.84 -19.73
N PHE A 19 -2.72 15.36 -19.67
CA PHE A 19 -2.00 14.85 -20.85
C PHE A 19 -2.35 13.39 -21.17
N VAL A 20 -3.35 12.83 -20.50
CA VAL A 20 -3.81 11.46 -20.76
C VAL A 20 -4.59 11.45 -22.07
N GLU A 21 -4.15 10.62 -23.00
CA GLU A 21 -4.77 10.40 -24.31
C GLU A 21 -6.05 9.57 -24.18
N GLU A 22 -6.89 9.60 -25.21
CA GLU A 22 -8.02 8.68 -25.33
C GLU A 22 -7.52 7.22 -25.39
N PRO A 23 -8.22 6.28 -24.76
CA PRO A 23 -7.83 4.88 -24.84
C PRO A 23 -7.91 4.39 -26.29
N LEU A 24 -6.91 3.63 -26.72
CA LEU A 24 -6.97 2.93 -28.00
C LEU A 24 -8.12 1.92 -27.95
N VAL A 25 -9.15 2.15 -28.79
CA VAL A 25 -10.25 1.21 -28.99
C VAL A 25 -9.94 0.40 -30.23
N ILE A 26 -9.88 -0.93 -30.07
CA ILE A 26 -9.73 -1.88 -31.16
C ILE A 26 -11.02 -2.66 -31.35
N ASP A 27 -11.47 -2.82 -32.59
CA ASP A 27 -12.70 -3.57 -32.91
C ASP A 27 -12.48 -5.10 -32.89
N ASP A 28 -11.25 -5.53 -33.16
CA ASP A 28 -10.87 -6.94 -33.29
C ASP A 28 -9.42 -7.15 -32.83
N GLU A 29 -9.22 -7.95 -31.79
CA GLU A 29 -7.89 -8.25 -31.24
C GLU A 29 -7.00 -9.04 -32.18
N SER A 30 -7.59 -9.79 -33.13
CA SER A 30 -6.84 -10.62 -34.09
C SER A 30 -6.07 -9.79 -35.12
N GLN A 31 -6.40 -8.50 -35.23
CA GLN A 31 -5.72 -7.55 -36.10
C GLN A 31 -4.50 -6.91 -35.43
N GLN A 32 -4.27 -7.18 -34.15
CA GLN A 32 -3.12 -6.67 -33.40
C GLN A 32 -1.99 -7.69 -33.32
N ILE A 33 -0.76 -7.21 -33.41
CA ILE A 33 0.44 -8.03 -33.21
C ILE A 33 0.86 -7.92 -31.75
N TRP A 34 0.52 -8.93 -30.95
CA TRP A 34 0.91 -9.01 -29.55
C TRP A 34 2.36 -9.45 -29.41
N THR A 35 3.18 -8.61 -28.79
CA THR A 35 4.61 -8.90 -28.54
C THR A 35 4.84 -9.66 -27.22
N HIS A 36 3.87 -9.60 -26.30
CA HIS A 36 3.93 -10.21 -24.98
C HIS A 36 2.58 -10.86 -24.64
N SER A 37 2.60 -11.85 -23.75
CA SER A 37 1.41 -12.49 -23.20
C SER A 37 1.64 -12.88 -21.74
N ALA A 38 0.62 -12.77 -20.92
CA ALA A 38 0.65 -13.10 -19.49
C ALA A 38 -0.73 -13.60 -19.05
N ASP A 39 -0.77 -14.42 -18.00
CA ASP A 39 -2.02 -14.73 -17.30
C ASP A 39 -2.43 -13.56 -16.40
N TRP A 40 -1.46 -12.75 -15.95
CA TRP A 40 -1.68 -11.60 -15.10
C TRP A 40 -0.75 -10.45 -15.48
N LEU A 41 -1.33 -9.31 -15.86
CA LEU A 41 -0.61 -8.07 -16.17
C LEU A 41 -0.77 -7.06 -15.04
N VAL A 42 0.34 -6.59 -14.48
CA VAL A 42 0.37 -5.48 -13.52
C VAL A 42 0.82 -4.22 -14.24
N VAL A 43 0.03 -3.15 -14.15
CA VAL A 43 0.40 -1.82 -14.66
C VAL A 43 0.72 -0.91 -13.48
N GLY A 44 2.00 -0.54 -13.35
CA GLY A 44 2.55 0.17 -12.20
C GLY A 44 3.17 -0.79 -11.19
N PHE A 45 4.50 -0.84 -11.14
CA PHE A 45 5.28 -1.71 -10.26
C PHE A 45 5.70 -1.01 -8.97
N GLY A 46 4.75 -0.33 -8.32
CA GLY A 46 4.87 0.19 -6.95
C GLY A 46 4.60 -0.88 -5.88
N GLY A 47 4.38 -0.50 -4.62
CA GLY A 47 4.12 -1.45 -3.53
C GLY A 47 2.88 -2.34 -3.76
N ALA A 48 1.79 -1.77 -4.26
CA ALA A 48 0.58 -2.52 -4.61
C ALA A 48 0.83 -3.47 -5.78
N GLY A 49 1.47 -2.99 -6.85
CA GLY A 49 1.80 -3.80 -8.03
C GLY A 49 2.76 -4.94 -7.71
N ALA A 50 3.81 -4.70 -6.92
CA ALA A 50 4.73 -5.74 -6.47
C ALA A 50 4.02 -6.80 -5.62
N THR A 51 3.11 -6.40 -4.73
CA THR A 51 2.31 -7.34 -3.92
C THR A 51 1.38 -8.18 -4.80
N ALA A 52 0.69 -7.56 -5.75
CA ALA A 52 -0.21 -8.24 -6.69
C ALA A 52 0.57 -9.23 -7.58
N ALA A 53 1.68 -8.79 -8.17
CA ALA A 53 2.53 -9.62 -9.01
C ALA A 53 3.08 -10.82 -8.24
N LEU A 54 3.55 -10.59 -7.01
CA LEU A 54 4.07 -11.66 -6.16
C LEU A 54 2.97 -12.67 -5.79
N ARG A 55 1.78 -12.22 -5.41
CA ARG A 55 0.66 -13.12 -5.10
C ARG A 55 0.20 -13.90 -6.32
N ALA A 56 0.08 -13.27 -7.48
CA ALA A 56 -0.29 -13.95 -8.72
C ALA A 56 0.74 -15.05 -9.08
N SER A 57 2.03 -14.73 -9.01
CA SER A 57 3.11 -15.69 -9.25
C SER A 57 3.14 -16.83 -8.21
N GLN A 58 2.85 -16.54 -6.93
CA GLN A 58 2.69 -17.57 -5.89
C GLN A 58 1.55 -18.55 -6.18
N ASN A 59 0.56 -18.15 -6.97
CA ASN A 59 -0.54 -19.00 -7.43
C ASN A 59 -0.27 -19.66 -8.79
N GLY A 60 0.96 -19.59 -9.30
CA GLY A 60 1.39 -20.30 -10.52
C GLY A 60 1.06 -19.58 -11.83
N LEU A 61 0.64 -18.31 -11.78
CA LEU A 61 0.36 -17.51 -12.98
C LEU A 61 1.64 -16.99 -13.63
N ALA A 62 1.68 -16.92 -14.96
CA ALA A 62 2.69 -16.17 -15.69
C ALA A 62 2.40 -14.67 -15.58
N VAL A 63 3.31 -13.92 -14.97
CA VAL A 63 3.10 -12.51 -14.62
C VAL A 63 4.06 -11.60 -15.36
N ILE A 64 3.51 -10.55 -15.98
CA ILE A 64 4.25 -9.38 -16.45
C ILE A 64 3.88 -8.19 -15.57
N ALA A 65 4.87 -7.43 -15.11
CA ALA A 65 4.70 -6.18 -14.40
C ALA A 65 5.39 -5.05 -15.17
N LEU A 66 4.63 -4.03 -15.51
CA LEU A 66 5.07 -2.85 -16.25
C LEU A 66 5.19 -1.66 -15.31
N ASP A 67 6.14 -0.76 -15.57
CA ASP A 67 6.24 0.53 -14.91
C ASP A 67 6.78 1.60 -15.85
N LYS A 68 6.20 2.79 -15.81
CA LYS A 68 6.64 3.93 -16.63
C LYS A 68 8.03 4.45 -16.25
N ALA A 69 8.47 4.19 -15.03
CA ALA A 69 9.75 4.61 -14.48
C ALA A 69 10.56 3.37 -14.08
N ASP A 70 11.45 3.48 -13.10
CA ASP A 70 12.31 2.37 -12.64
C ASP A 70 11.59 1.38 -11.67
N GLY A 71 10.27 1.53 -11.48
CA GLY A 71 9.52 0.79 -10.45
C GLY A 71 9.63 1.39 -9.04
N GLY A 72 8.85 0.86 -8.09
CA GLY A 72 8.81 1.28 -6.69
C GLY A 72 7.98 2.54 -6.43
N GLY A 73 8.08 3.54 -7.31
CA GLY A 73 7.27 4.76 -7.30
C GLY A 73 7.23 5.45 -5.93
N ALA A 74 6.05 5.96 -5.55
CA ALA A 74 5.84 6.63 -4.28
C ALA A 74 6.08 5.70 -3.06
N THR A 75 5.91 4.39 -3.21
CA THR A 75 6.22 3.44 -2.13
C THR A 75 7.69 3.48 -1.78
N LEU A 76 8.58 3.44 -2.77
CA LEU A 76 10.03 3.50 -2.56
C LEU A 76 10.46 4.84 -1.92
N ALA A 77 9.87 5.95 -2.39
CA ALA A 77 10.16 7.29 -1.87
C ALA A 77 9.54 7.60 -0.49
N SER A 78 8.67 6.73 0.03
CA SER A 78 7.92 6.97 1.27
C SER A 78 8.80 6.87 2.53
N GLY A 79 8.21 7.26 3.67
CA GLY A 79 8.79 7.02 5.00
C GLY A 79 8.79 5.56 5.45
N GLY A 80 8.36 4.61 4.62
CA GLY A 80 8.40 3.17 4.94
C GLY A 80 7.48 2.77 6.10
N VAL A 81 6.37 3.48 6.30
CA VAL A 81 5.36 3.16 7.32
C VAL A 81 4.27 2.31 6.69
N PHE A 82 4.07 1.10 7.21
CA PHE A 82 2.93 0.24 6.93
C PHE A 82 1.90 0.38 8.06
N TYR A 83 0.70 0.85 7.74
CA TYR A 83 -0.35 0.99 8.73
C TYR A 83 -1.05 -0.35 8.96
N ALA A 84 -0.75 -0.98 10.09
CA ALA A 84 -1.32 -2.26 10.48
C ALA A 84 -1.66 -2.26 11.96
N GLY A 85 -2.74 -2.95 12.32
CA GLY A 85 -3.19 -3.06 13.69
C GLY A 85 -4.01 -4.33 13.89
N GLY A 86 -4.88 -4.29 14.88
CA GLY A 86 -5.75 -5.41 15.20
C GLY A 86 -5.07 -6.56 15.95
N GLY A 87 -3.94 -6.27 16.61
CA GLY A 87 -3.19 -7.26 17.38
C GLY A 87 -2.12 -7.95 16.55
N THR A 88 -1.35 -7.19 15.78
CA THR A 88 -0.22 -7.73 15.01
C THR A 88 0.79 -8.43 15.92
N ARG A 89 1.57 -9.37 15.38
CA ARG A 89 2.61 -10.05 16.17
C ARG A 89 3.61 -9.07 16.79
N ILE A 90 3.93 -7.97 16.09
CA ILE A 90 4.82 -6.91 16.59
C ILE A 90 4.16 -6.15 17.74
N GLN A 91 2.87 -5.80 17.63
CA GLN A 91 2.10 -5.19 18.74
C GLN A 91 2.14 -6.10 19.98
N GLN A 92 1.84 -7.39 19.83
CA GLN A 92 1.86 -8.36 20.93
C GLN A 92 3.24 -8.49 21.60
N GLN A 93 4.30 -8.58 20.79
CA GLN A 93 5.69 -8.68 21.29
C GLN A 93 6.12 -7.45 22.10
N LEU A 94 5.59 -6.27 21.77
CA LEU A 94 5.92 -5.01 22.40
C LEU A 94 4.92 -4.60 23.49
N GLY A 95 3.90 -5.42 23.76
CA GLY A 95 2.87 -5.14 24.75
C GLY A 95 1.86 -4.06 24.32
N GLU A 96 1.74 -3.78 23.02
CA GLU A 96 0.63 -2.98 22.48
C GLU A 96 -0.61 -3.86 22.34
N VAL A 97 -1.69 -3.46 23.01
CA VAL A 97 -2.98 -4.15 22.93
C VAL A 97 -3.84 -3.49 21.85
N ASP A 98 -4.31 -4.27 20.90
CA ASP A 98 -5.22 -3.81 19.84
C ASP A 98 -6.07 -4.99 19.34
N THR A 99 -7.24 -4.70 18.77
CA THR A 99 -8.12 -5.70 18.13
C THR A 99 -8.70 -5.14 16.83
N PRO A 100 -9.14 -6.00 15.89
CA PRO A 100 -9.75 -5.52 14.65
C PRO A 100 -10.94 -4.58 14.88
N GLU A 101 -11.75 -4.85 15.92
CA GLU A 101 -12.88 -4.02 16.32
C GLU A 101 -12.42 -2.65 16.84
N ASN A 102 -11.36 -2.62 17.66
CA ASN A 102 -10.80 -1.36 18.15
C ASN A 102 -10.21 -0.52 17.02
N MET A 103 -9.51 -1.16 16.08
CA MET A 103 -8.98 -0.51 14.87
C MET A 103 -10.11 0.01 13.97
N TYR A 104 -11.18 -0.77 13.79
CA TYR A 104 -12.37 -0.38 13.03
C TYR A 104 -13.07 0.84 13.66
N ASN A 105 -13.28 0.83 14.97
CA ASN A 105 -13.92 1.95 15.67
C ASN A 105 -13.13 3.25 15.50
N TYR A 106 -11.80 3.17 15.52
CA TYR A 106 -10.93 4.32 15.23
C TYR A 106 -11.08 4.78 13.78
N LEU A 107 -10.91 3.88 12.80
CA LEU A 107 -10.91 4.26 11.39
C LEU A 107 -12.29 4.70 10.88
N LYS A 108 -13.39 4.24 11.50
CA LYS A 108 -14.74 4.69 11.14
C LYS A 108 -14.90 6.19 11.37
N LEU A 109 -14.26 6.74 12.40
CA LEU A 109 -14.22 8.19 12.65
C LEU A 109 -13.38 8.91 11.59
N GLU A 110 -12.18 8.40 11.30
CA GLU A 110 -11.26 9.03 10.35
C GLU A 110 -11.79 9.03 8.91
N THR A 111 -12.46 7.95 8.51
CA THR A 111 -13.00 7.82 7.14
C THR A 111 -14.30 8.58 6.93
N GLY A 112 -14.98 9.01 8.00
CA GLY A 112 -16.20 9.82 7.91
C GLY A 112 -17.33 9.19 7.08
N GLY A 113 -17.35 7.86 6.98
CA GLY A 113 -18.35 7.12 6.17
C GLY A 113 -18.08 7.08 4.67
N ILE A 114 -16.95 7.60 4.18
CA ILE A 114 -16.56 7.53 2.76
C ILE A 114 -16.27 6.08 2.34
N VAL A 115 -15.73 5.28 3.26
CA VAL A 115 -15.46 3.85 3.05
C VAL A 115 -16.60 3.03 3.66
N SER A 116 -17.10 2.02 2.93
CA SER A 116 -18.15 1.16 3.46
C SER A 116 -17.70 0.38 4.69
N ASP A 117 -18.63 0.15 5.63
CA ASP A 117 -18.35 -0.58 6.87
C ASP A 117 -17.79 -1.98 6.62
N GLU A 118 -18.29 -2.67 5.59
CA GLU A 118 -17.80 -3.99 5.18
C GLU A 118 -16.34 -3.95 4.71
N THR A 119 -15.99 -3.00 3.84
CA THR A 119 -14.61 -2.85 3.36
C THR A 119 -13.67 -2.48 4.48
N LEU A 120 -14.11 -1.58 5.37
CA LEU A 120 -13.31 -1.13 6.49
C LEU A 120 -13.07 -2.25 7.51
N MET A 121 -14.11 -3.01 7.85
CA MET A 121 -13.99 -4.15 8.76
C MET A 121 -13.06 -5.24 8.17
N ARG A 122 -13.22 -5.55 6.88
CA ARG A 122 -12.34 -6.51 6.19
C ARG A 122 -10.87 -6.05 6.21
N PHE A 123 -10.61 -4.76 6.04
CA PHE A 123 -9.25 -4.21 6.17
C PHE A 123 -8.68 -4.44 7.58
N CYS A 124 -9.46 -4.16 8.63
CA CYS A 124 -9.03 -4.37 10.01
C CYS A 124 -8.79 -5.86 10.34
N GLN A 125 -9.70 -6.74 9.91
CA GLN A 125 -9.61 -8.19 10.18
C GLN A 125 -8.40 -8.84 9.50
N THR A 126 -8.06 -8.41 8.28
CA THR A 126 -6.92 -8.95 7.53
C THR A 126 -5.60 -8.24 7.83
N SER A 127 -5.61 -7.18 8.65
CA SER A 127 -4.46 -6.30 8.86
C SER A 127 -3.23 -7.02 9.43
N ALA A 128 -3.44 -7.83 10.48
CA ALA A 128 -2.36 -8.58 11.13
C ALA A 128 -1.76 -9.64 10.19
N ASP A 129 -2.60 -10.38 9.47
CA ASP A 129 -2.16 -11.41 8.51
C ASP A 129 -1.39 -10.80 7.33
N ASN A 130 -1.80 -9.61 6.87
CA ASN A 130 -1.09 -8.89 5.81
C ASN A 130 0.31 -8.45 6.26
N LEU A 131 0.47 -7.99 7.52
CA LEU A 131 1.78 -7.69 8.08
C LEU A 131 2.65 -8.96 8.17
N ASP A 132 2.10 -10.05 8.68
CA ASP A 132 2.79 -11.34 8.79
C ASP A 132 3.21 -11.87 7.40
N TRP A 133 2.37 -11.71 6.38
CA TRP A 133 2.70 -12.08 5.00
C TRP A 133 3.86 -11.24 4.44
N LEU A 134 3.86 -9.92 4.65
CA LEU A 134 4.98 -9.07 4.25
C LEU A 134 6.29 -9.52 4.93
N MET A 135 6.22 -9.89 6.22
CA MET A 135 7.37 -10.40 6.95
C MET A 135 7.91 -11.71 6.36
N GLN A 136 7.01 -12.61 5.94
CA GLN A 136 7.39 -13.84 5.24
C GLN A 136 8.08 -13.57 3.89
N GLN A 137 7.80 -12.44 3.24
CA GLN A 137 8.47 -12.03 1.99
C GLN A 137 9.84 -11.35 2.22
N GLY A 138 10.27 -11.24 3.48
CA GLY A 138 11.57 -10.68 3.87
C GLY A 138 11.52 -9.21 4.30
N VAL A 139 10.34 -8.59 4.36
CA VAL A 139 10.17 -7.29 5.02
C VAL A 139 10.42 -7.46 6.51
N LYS A 140 11.09 -6.49 7.14
CA LYS A 140 11.38 -6.56 8.58
C LYS A 140 10.60 -5.49 9.31
N PHE A 141 9.82 -5.87 10.31
CA PHE A 141 9.15 -4.97 11.24
C PHE A 141 9.61 -5.29 12.67
N GLY A 142 9.48 -4.30 13.57
CA GLY A 142 9.95 -4.46 14.95
C GLY A 142 9.62 -3.27 15.83
N GLY A 143 10.32 -3.19 16.97
CA GLY A 143 10.28 -2.06 17.89
C GLY A 143 11.66 -1.43 18.09
N PRO A 144 11.83 -0.57 19.10
CA PRO A 144 10.87 -0.22 20.16
C PRO A 144 9.69 0.66 19.70
N VAL A 145 8.71 0.82 20.59
CA VAL A 145 7.53 1.67 20.37
C VAL A 145 7.77 3.10 20.85
N TRP A 146 7.42 4.09 20.03
CA TRP A 146 7.32 5.49 20.46
C TRP A 146 5.89 5.78 20.95
N LYS A 147 5.77 6.13 22.25
CA LYS A 147 4.49 6.23 22.96
C LYS A 147 3.82 7.60 22.90
N GLU A 148 4.53 8.63 22.45
CA GLU A 148 4.01 10.00 22.39
C GLU A 148 3.53 10.38 20.98
N LYS A 149 2.76 11.45 20.86
CA LYS A 149 2.32 11.93 19.55
C LYS A 149 3.49 12.51 18.76
N THR A 150 3.68 12.04 17.53
CA THR A 150 4.64 12.58 16.58
C THR A 150 4.12 12.39 15.14
N SER A 151 4.67 13.14 14.18
CA SER A 151 4.46 12.90 12.74
C SER A 151 5.32 11.73 12.25
N TYR A 152 6.55 11.64 12.73
CA TYR A 152 7.49 10.57 12.44
C TYR A 152 8.50 10.45 13.60
N PRO A 153 8.69 9.26 14.19
CA PRO A 153 9.56 9.12 15.36
C PRO A 153 11.03 9.16 14.94
N ASN A 154 11.93 9.26 15.92
CA ASN A 154 13.35 9.19 15.64
C ASN A 154 13.72 7.84 14.98
N VAL A 155 14.91 7.75 14.39
CA VAL A 155 15.40 6.57 13.66
C VAL A 155 15.52 5.28 14.48
N ASP A 156 15.47 5.36 15.81
CA ASP A 156 15.63 4.23 16.71
C ASP A 156 14.27 3.57 17.09
N TYR A 157 13.10 4.10 16.66
CA TYR A 157 11.77 3.52 16.93
C TYR A 157 11.07 3.01 15.66
N PHE A 158 10.44 1.83 15.75
CA PHE A 158 9.86 1.13 14.59
C PHE A 158 8.36 0.86 14.68
N LEU A 159 7.73 1.21 15.80
CA LEU A 159 6.28 1.24 15.97
C LEU A 159 5.87 2.55 16.63
N TYR A 160 4.81 3.20 16.16
CA TYR A 160 4.33 4.45 16.75
C TYR A 160 2.87 4.77 16.39
N HIS A 161 2.32 5.78 17.05
CA HIS A 161 1.02 6.37 16.74
C HIS A 161 1.14 7.33 15.54
N SER A 162 1.17 6.77 14.33
CA SER A 162 1.19 7.52 13.05
C SER A 162 -0.13 8.25 12.76
N ASP A 163 -1.10 8.13 13.65
CA ASP A 163 -2.49 8.52 13.49
C ASP A 163 -2.95 9.39 14.67
N ASN A 164 -4.25 9.67 14.79
CA ASN A 164 -4.77 10.54 15.85
C ASN A 164 -5.23 9.77 17.11
N SER A 165 -4.90 8.48 17.23
CA SER A 165 -5.42 7.61 18.30
C SER A 165 -5.09 8.06 19.73
N LEU A 166 -4.05 8.90 19.91
CA LEU A 166 -3.69 9.48 21.22
C LEU A 166 -4.51 10.73 21.60
N LEU A 167 -5.26 11.32 20.67
CA LEU A 167 -6.00 12.56 20.94
C LEU A 167 -7.28 12.28 21.75
N PRO A 168 -7.62 13.11 22.76
CA PRO A 168 -8.81 12.89 23.61
C PRO A 168 -10.13 12.75 22.83
N ALA A 169 -10.25 13.37 21.67
CA ALA A 169 -11.44 13.26 20.81
C ALA A 169 -11.68 11.83 20.29
N TYR A 170 -10.63 11.03 20.17
CA TYR A 170 -10.66 9.67 19.61
C TYR A 170 -10.71 8.60 20.70
N THR A 171 -10.09 8.85 21.85
CA THR A 171 -10.01 7.89 22.97
C THR A 171 -11.37 7.51 23.56
N LYS A 172 -12.41 8.33 23.30
CA LYS A 172 -13.80 8.04 23.63
C LYS A 172 -14.38 6.83 22.88
N TRP A 173 -13.87 6.54 21.68
CA TRP A 173 -14.47 5.57 20.76
C TRP A 173 -13.59 4.36 20.51
N ALA A 174 -12.27 4.51 20.66
CA ALA A 174 -11.30 3.44 20.53
C ALA A 174 -10.17 3.65 21.54
N SER A 175 -9.68 2.58 22.15
CA SER A 175 -8.48 2.63 22.96
C SER A 175 -7.27 2.96 22.07
N PRO A 176 -6.34 3.83 22.50
CA PRO A 176 -5.15 4.13 21.72
C PRO A 176 -4.31 2.88 21.47
N ALA A 177 -3.88 2.68 20.22
CA ALA A 177 -2.95 1.63 19.84
C ALA A 177 -2.00 2.14 18.76
N ALA A 178 -0.71 1.82 18.89
CA ALA A 178 0.28 2.17 17.88
C ALA A 178 0.13 1.25 16.66
N ARG A 179 -0.06 1.83 15.46
CA ARG A 179 -0.32 1.09 14.22
C ARG A 179 0.62 1.44 13.06
N GLY A 180 1.45 2.46 13.23
CA GLY A 180 2.48 2.82 12.25
C GLY A 180 3.70 1.92 12.37
N HIS A 181 3.73 0.82 11.61
CA HIS A 181 4.87 -0.11 11.57
C HIS A 181 5.90 0.38 10.55
N ARG A 182 7.07 0.81 11.00
CA ARG A 182 8.17 1.20 10.11
C ARG A 182 8.98 -0.02 9.72
N GLY A 183 9.31 -0.13 8.44
CA GLY A 183 10.25 -1.15 7.98
C GLY A 183 11.65 -0.94 8.55
N VAL A 184 12.26 -2.02 9.03
CA VAL A 184 13.59 -2.03 9.63
C VAL A 184 14.65 -2.12 8.54
N ILE A 185 15.52 -1.13 8.49
CA ILE A 185 16.66 -1.08 7.56
C ILE A 185 17.94 -1.59 8.24
N SER A 186 18.79 -2.31 7.50
CA SER A 186 20.09 -2.79 7.98
C SER A 186 21.16 -1.70 8.00
N LYS A 187 21.03 -0.66 7.16
CA LYS A 187 21.99 0.44 7.02
C LYS A 187 21.71 1.60 7.98
N GLY A 188 21.94 1.37 9.28
CA GLY A 188 22.10 2.44 10.26
C GLY A 188 21.00 3.51 10.28
N ARG A 189 21.31 4.67 10.87
CA ARG A 189 20.42 5.81 11.04
C ARG A 189 20.16 6.57 9.74
N SER A 190 19.72 5.90 8.67
CA SER A 190 19.37 6.55 7.40
C SER A 190 17.97 7.15 7.44
N ALA A 191 17.83 8.40 6.99
CA ALA A 191 16.54 9.05 6.76
C ALA A 191 16.08 8.97 5.28
N VAL A 192 16.85 8.29 4.43
CA VAL A 192 16.56 8.14 2.99
C VAL A 192 16.30 6.67 2.64
N ASP A 193 15.49 6.46 1.61
CA ASP A 193 15.09 5.14 1.09
C ASP A 193 14.40 4.22 2.12
N LEU A 194 13.59 4.83 2.99
CA LEU A 194 12.87 4.12 4.04
C LEU A 194 11.79 3.21 3.44
N GLY A 195 11.11 3.66 2.39
CA GLY A 195 10.18 2.85 1.59
C GLY A 195 10.81 1.60 0.98
N GLY A 196 12.10 1.65 0.65
CA GLY A 196 12.88 0.50 0.18
C GLY A 196 12.92 -0.68 1.15
N SER A 197 12.75 -0.44 2.46
CA SER A 197 12.66 -1.52 3.45
C SER A 197 11.46 -2.45 3.25
N ILE A 198 10.39 -1.95 2.62
CA ILE A 198 9.18 -2.70 2.30
C ILE A 198 9.21 -3.15 0.84
N TYR A 199 9.53 -2.25 -0.08
CA TYR A 199 9.44 -2.54 -1.52
C TYR A 199 10.54 -3.50 -2.01
N SER A 200 11.79 -3.31 -1.59
CA SER A 200 12.92 -4.06 -2.14
C SER A 200 12.83 -5.58 -1.88
N PRO A 201 12.43 -6.06 -0.68
CA PRO A 201 12.18 -7.49 -0.47
C PRO A 201 11.12 -8.06 -1.43
N LEU A 202 10.03 -7.32 -1.68
CA LEU A 202 8.97 -7.75 -2.59
C LEU A 202 9.47 -7.83 -4.04
N GLN A 203 10.24 -6.84 -4.49
CA GLN A 203 10.85 -6.85 -5.82
C GLN A 203 11.79 -8.06 -5.99
N VAL A 204 12.62 -8.35 -4.98
CA VAL A 204 13.51 -9.53 -4.98
C VAL A 204 12.71 -10.82 -5.07
N GLN A 205 11.63 -10.94 -4.29
CA GLN A 205 10.75 -12.11 -4.35
C GLN A 205 10.09 -12.28 -5.73
N CYS A 206 9.58 -11.20 -6.32
CA CYS A 206 9.02 -11.23 -7.69
C CYS A 206 10.03 -11.78 -8.70
N ARG A 207 11.25 -11.23 -8.71
CA ARG A 207 12.33 -11.69 -9.61
C ARG A 207 12.69 -13.15 -9.39
N SER A 208 12.81 -13.57 -8.13
CA SER A 208 13.17 -14.95 -7.79
C SER A 208 12.12 -15.99 -8.24
N ARG A 209 10.88 -15.54 -8.48
CA ARG A 209 9.76 -16.38 -8.93
C ARG A 209 9.44 -16.21 -10.42
N GLY A 210 10.30 -15.53 -11.17
CA GLY A 210 10.15 -15.38 -12.62
C GLY A 210 9.08 -14.38 -13.07
N VAL A 211 8.64 -13.47 -12.19
CA VAL A 211 7.85 -12.31 -12.64
C VAL A 211 8.69 -11.51 -13.63
N GLN A 212 8.18 -11.30 -14.84
CA GLN A 212 8.80 -10.45 -15.84
C GLN A 212 8.53 -8.99 -15.45
N ILE A 213 9.59 -8.21 -15.23
CA ILE A 213 9.48 -6.82 -14.79
C ILE A 213 10.07 -5.95 -15.89
N GLU A 214 9.22 -5.16 -16.53
CA GLU A 214 9.59 -4.19 -17.54
C GLU A 214 9.39 -2.78 -16.98
N THR A 215 10.40 -1.95 -17.17
CA THR A 215 10.48 -0.60 -16.62
C THR A 215 10.78 0.37 -17.74
N LYS A 216 10.32 1.61 -17.62
CA LYS A 216 10.39 2.63 -18.69
C LYS A 216 9.56 2.25 -19.91
N THR A 217 8.43 1.60 -19.65
CA THR A 217 7.41 1.16 -20.61
C THR A 217 6.18 2.03 -20.55
#